data_AF-A0A7S0Q5S9-F1
#
_entry.id   AF-A0A7S0Q5S9-F1
#
_cell.length_a   1.000
_cell.length_b   1.000
_cell.length_c   1.000
_cell.angle_alpha   90.00
_cell.angle_beta   90.00
_cell.angle_gamma   90.00
#
_symmetry.space_group_name_H-M   'P 1'
#
loop_
_entity.id
_entity.type
_entity.pdbx_description
1 polymer ?
#
loop_
_entity_poly.entity_id
_entity_poly.type
_entity_poly.pdbx_seq_one_letter_code
_entity_poly.pdbx_strand_id
1 'polypeptide(L)'
;QAAEELGTRVLFAFDTPTGLPFGTIGLSSGRKYNPGWSGGASTIAEMATLQLEFRALSYHTGNPAFDAAAQRVMSHLRNMRRPPALPSGLYPTFISPTSGEFTSQQVTLGARADSLYEYLLKQWLISSKTDARMRAMYDESIASVLKHLLRHGGQRCDNCTYIGSWNYYTKAYTNSMDHLVCFVPGMLALGVQEGVLEQAEHMDIAELLMRTCYHMYADSPTGLAPEIATFKHQERAVAAESQARHNLLRPETVE
;
A
#
# COMPACT_ATOMS: atom_id res chain seq x y z
N GLN A 1 25.44 11.62 8.14
CA GLN A 1 25.76 12.76 7.25
C GLN A 1 25.03 12.67 5.91
N ALA A 2 25.35 11.73 4.99
CA ALA A 2 24.69 11.67 3.68
C ALA A 2 23.15 11.49 3.76
N ALA A 3 22.68 10.62 4.65
CA ALA A 3 21.24 10.42 4.89
C ALA A 3 20.54 11.69 5.39
N GLU A 4 21.21 12.47 6.25
CA GLU A 4 20.69 13.73 6.79
C GLU A 4 20.64 14.82 5.73
N GLU A 5 21.68 14.92 4.89
CA GLU A 5 21.68 15.87 3.77
C GLU A 5 20.53 15.58 2.79
N LEU A 6 20.36 14.31 2.41
CA LEU A 6 19.27 13.90 1.52
C LEU A 6 17.91 14.18 2.18
N GLY A 7 17.70 13.74 3.41
CA GLY A 7 16.45 13.97 4.15
C GLY A 7 16.12 15.45 4.26
N THR A 8 17.12 16.30 4.51
CA THR A 8 16.94 17.77 4.60
C THR A 8 16.42 18.34 3.29
N ARG A 9 16.92 17.85 2.14
CA ARG A 9 16.39 18.26 0.83
C ARG A 9 14.97 17.75 0.65
N VAL A 10 14.70 16.47 0.95
CA VAL A 10 13.37 15.85 0.80
C VAL A 10 12.30 16.53 1.68
N LEU A 11 12.66 17.04 2.86
CA LEU A 11 11.73 17.78 3.74
C LEU A 11 11.01 18.93 3.02
N PHE A 12 11.64 19.55 2.02
CA PHE A 12 11.02 20.62 1.26
C PHE A 12 9.75 20.17 0.50
N ALA A 13 9.60 18.88 0.20
CA ALA A 13 8.39 18.34 -0.42
C ALA A 13 7.14 18.55 0.46
N PHE A 14 7.30 18.56 1.79
CA PHE A 14 6.24 18.71 2.79
C PHE A 14 5.82 20.16 3.05
N ASP A 15 6.52 21.14 2.48
CA ASP A 15 6.16 22.56 2.61
C ASP A 15 4.94 22.85 1.72
N THR A 16 3.76 22.49 2.20
CA THR A 16 2.47 22.67 1.53
C THR A 16 1.44 23.16 2.56
N PRO A 17 0.31 23.75 2.13
CA PRO A 17 -0.71 24.22 3.08
C PRO A 17 -1.22 23.14 4.05
N THR A 18 -1.17 21.87 3.64
CA THR A 18 -1.62 20.72 4.46
C THR A 18 -0.49 20.03 5.20
N GLY A 19 0.77 20.29 4.83
CA GLY A 19 1.93 19.52 5.27
C GLY A 19 2.06 18.13 4.61
N LEU A 20 1.20 17.79 3.64
CA LEU A 20 1.33 16.59 2.81
C LEU A 20 2.34 16.84 1.68
N PRO A 21 3.22 15.86 1.36
CA PRO A 21 4.27 16.08 0.38
C PRO A 21 3.78 15.98 -1.07
N PHE A 22 4.39 16.78 -1.96
CA PHE A 22 4.41 16.47 -3.39
C PHE A 22 5.30 15.24 -3.66
N GLY A 23 4.93 14.43 -4.65
CA GLY A 23 5.63 13.21 -5.03
C GLY A 23 6.93 13.43 -5.80
N THR A 24 7.16 14.62 -6.38
CA THR A 24 8.45 14.96 -6.99
C THR A 24 9.06 16.23 -6.40
N ILE A 25 10.36 16.15 -6.10
CA ILE A 25 11.20 17.24 -5.64
C ILE A 25 12.52 17.27 -6.40
N GLY A 26 12.90 18.45 -6.90
CA GLY A 26 14.24 18.71 -7.39
C GLY A 26 15.21 18.95 -6.23
N LEU A 27 16.10 17.99 -5.96
CA LEU A 27 17.03 18.02 -4.81
C LEU A 27 17.96 19.24 -4.80
N SER A 28 18.28 19.79 -5.97
CA SER A 28 19.10 21.00 -6.10
C SER A 28 18.28 22.27 -6.26
N SER A 29 17.15 22.21 -6.99
CA SER A 29 16.34 23.38 -7.33
C SER A 29 15.30 23.74 -6.27
N GLY A 30 14.98 22.82 -5.36
CA GLY A 30 13.84 22.95 -4.46
C GLY A 30 12.49 22.98 -5.19
N ARG A 31 12.42 22.69 -6.50
CA ARG A 31 11.13 22.67 -7.19
C ARG A 31 10.35 21.42 -6.80
N LYS A 32 9.15 21.59 -6.23
CA LYS A 32 8.21 20.49 -5.92
C LYS A 32 7.01 20.51 -6.87
N TYR A 33 6.63 19.34 -7.38
CA TYR A 33 5.49 19.20 -8.29
C TYR A 33 5.00 17.75 -8.32
N ASN A 34 3.79 17.56 -8.87
CA ASN A 34 3.28 16.26 -9.26
C ASN A 34 3.06 16.24 -10.78
N PRO A 35 3.14 15.07 -11.44
CA PRO A 35 2.89 14.97 -12.88
C PRO A 35 1.48 15.43 -13.29
N GLY A 36 1.34 15.97 -14.50
CA GLY A 36 0.05 16.45 -15.01
C GLY A 36 -1.02 15.35 -15.11
N TRP A 37 -0.61 14.10 -15.36
CA TRP A 37 -1.54 12.97 -15.47
C TRP A 37 -2.24 12.62 -14.13
N SER A 38 -1.68 13.01 -12.99
CA SER A 38 -2.34 12.85 -11.68
C SER A 38 -3.22 14.04 -11.30
N GLY A 39 -3.37 15.04 -12.18
CA GLY A 39 -4.06 16.29 -11.87
C GLY A 39 -3.38 17.08 -10.75
N GLY A 40 -2.08 16.87 -10.52
CA GLY A 40 -1.35 17.47 -9.41
C GLY A 40 -1.51 16.75 -8.07
N ALA A 41 -2.25 15.64 -8.01
CA ALA A 41 -2.37 14.83 -6.80
C ALA A 41 -1.13 13.98 -6.54
N SER A 42 -0.88 13.70 -5.25
CA SER A 42 0.17 12.81 -4.80
C SER A 42 -0.40 11.39 -4.63
N THR A 43 0.42 10.39 -4.93
CA THR A 43 0.11 8.98 -4.64
C THR A 43 0.03 8.77 -3.12
N ILE A 44 -0.97 8.01 -2.64
CA ILE A 44 -1.16 7.81 -1.20
C ILE A 44 -0.02 7.00 -0.57
N ALA A 45 0.45 5.93 -1.22
CA ALA A 45 1.57 5.14 -0.74
C ALA A 45 2.87 5.96 -0.68
N GLU A 46 3.16 6.81 -1.68
CA GLU A 46 4.39 7.60 -1.72
C GLU A 46 4.56 8.53 -0.50
N MET A 47 3.47 9.09 0.05
CA MET A 47 3.56 9.91 1.27
C MET A 47 3.44 9.10 2.56
N ALA A 48 2.77 7.95 2.53
CA ALA A 48 2.54 7.08 3.68
C ALA A 48 3.60 5.98 3.83
N THR A 49 4.70 6.07 3.07
CA THR A 49 5.82 5.13 3.06
C THR A 49 7.16 5.87 3.20
N LEU A 50 7.19 6.87 4.10
CA LEU A 50 8.39 7.65 4.45
C LEU A 50 8.66 7.62 5.97
N GLN A 51 7.74 7.03 6.74
CA GLN A 51 7.65 7.17 8.19
C GLN A 51 8.75 6.40 8.91
N LEU A 52 9.12 5.21 8.44
CA LEU A 52 10.17 4.43 9.08
C LEU A 52 11.53 5.11 8.93
N GLU A 53 11.82 5.58 7.72
CA GLU A 53 13.06 6.25 7.32
C GLU A 53 13.20 7.58 8.04
N PHE A 54 12.14 8.40 8.04
CA PHE A 54 12.17 9.72 8.67
C PHE A 54 12.22 9.61 10.19
N ARG A 55 11.58 8.61 10.78
CA ARG A 55 11.71 8.32 12.22
C ARG A 55 13.12 7.90 12.59
N ALA A 56 13.71 6.97 11.83
CA ALA A 56 15.09 6.54 12.04
C ALA A 56 16.06 7.73 11.87
N LEU A 57 15.85 8.56 10.85
CA LEU A 57 16.68 9.73 10.60
C LEU A 57 16.59 10.74 11.75
N SER A 58 15.38 11.02 12.27
CA SER A 58 15.21 11.86 13.46
C SER A 58 15.92 11.30 14.68
N TYR A 59 15.82 9.99 14.93
CA TYR A 59 16.50 9.34 16.04
C TYR A 59 18.03 9.49 15.96
N HIS A 60 18.62 9.23 14.78
CA HIS A 60 20.08 9.26 14.62
C HIS A 60 20.69 10.65 14.49
N THR A 61 19.92 11.65 14.05
CA THR A 61 20.40 13.04 13.89
C THR A 61 20.04 13.94 15.07
N GLY A 62 19.07 13.54 15.90
CA GLY A 62 18.48 14.39 16.92
C GLY A 62 17.57 15.50 16.36
N ASN A 63 17.34 15.55 15.04
CA ASN A 63 16.47 16.54 14.42
C ASN A 63 15.02 16.02 14.34
N PRO A 64 14.07 16.56 15.13
CA PRO A 64 12.70 16.06 15.16
C PRO A 64 11.88 16.39 13.90
N ALA A 65 12.39 17.25 13.01
CA ALA A 65 11.64 17.70 11.84
C ALA A 65 11.27 16.57 10.88
N PHE A 66 12.12 15.53 10.76
CA PHE A 66 11.86 14.38 9.90
C PHE A 66 10.64 13.58 10.39
N ASP A 67 10.70 13.00 11.59
CA ASP A 67 9.57 12.24 12.13
C ASP A 67 8.31 13.10 12.22
N ALA A 68 8.42 14.36 12.66
CA ALA A 68 7.28 15.27 12.70
C ALA A 68 6.62 15.47 11.32
N ALA A 69 7.40 15.58 10.24
CA ALA A 69 6.86 15.69 8.89
C ALA A 69 6.13 14.43 8.44
N ALA A 70 6.73 13.26 8.66
CA ALA A 70 6.12 12.00 8.27
C ALA A 70 4.88 11.65 9.11
N GLN A 71 4.87 11.97 10.41
CA GLN A 71 3.73 11.75 11.31
C GLN A 71 2.57 12.72 11.08
N ARG A 72 2.81 13.92 10.52
CA ARG A 72 1.72 14.81 10.07
C ARG A 72 0.87 14.14 9.00
N VAL A 73 1.49 13.42 8.05
CA VAL A 73 0.76 12.67 7.01
C VAL A 73 -0.19 11.66 7.66
N MET A 74 0.32 10.81 8.55
CA MET A 74 -0.49 9.79 9.21
C MET A 74 -1.61 10.40 10.06
N SER A 75 -1.33 11.51 10.73
CA SER A 75 -2.32 12.25 11.52
C SER A 75 -3.41 12.86 10.64
N HIS A 76 -3.06 13.37 9.46
CA HIS A 76 -4.01 13.86 8.47
C HIS A 76 -4.92 12.74 7.98
N LEU A 77 -4.36 11.60 7.54
CA LEU A 77 -5.14 10.48 7.02
C LEU A 77 -6.12 9.90 8.05
N ARG A 78 -5.74 9.90 9.33
CA ARG A 78 -6.62 9.43 10.42
C ARG A 78 -7.78 10.39 10.69
N ASN A 79 -7.54 11.69 10.61
CA ASN A 79 -8.48 12.71 11.10
C ASN A 79 -9.23 13.45 9.97
N MET A 80 -8.86 13.23 8.71
CA MET A 80 -9.52 13.87 7.58
C MET A 80 -10.99 13.48 7.47
N ARG A 81 -11.82 14.40 6.97
CA ARG A 81 -13.19 14.06 6.59
C ARG A 81 -13.15 13.09 5.41
N ARG A 82 -13.82 11.94 5.56
CA ARG A 82 -13.86 10.89 4.55
C ARG A 82 -15.10 11.01 3.67
N PRO A 83 -15.03 10.63 2.38
CA PRO A 83 -16.22 10.51 1.54
C PRO A 83 -17.23 9.55 2.17
N PRO A 84 -18.55 9.86 2.23
CA PRO A 84 -19.54 9.02 2.90
C PRO A 84 -19.61 7.58 2.37
N ALA A 85 -19.31 7.37 1.08
CA ALA A 85 -19.34 6.06 0.43
C ALA A 85 -18.06 5.23 0.62
N LEU A 86 -16.99 5.83 1.14
CA LEU A 86 -15.69 5.19 1.37
C LEU A 86 -15.69 4.52 2.75
N PRO A 87 -15.58 3.18 2.84
CA PRO A 87 -15.43 2.51 4.12
C PRO A 87 -14.22 3.02 4.91
N SER A 88 -14.32 3.01 6.24
CA SER A 88 -13.17 3.30 7.10
C SER A 88 -12.05 2.27 6.88
N GLY A 89 -10.80 2.64 7.16
CA GLY A 89 -9.64 1.78 6.88
C GLY A 89 -9.23 1.62 5.41
N LEU A 90 -9.98 2.14 4.42
CA LEU A 90 -9.60 2.04 3.00
C LEU A 90 -9.08 3.36 2.43
N TYR A 91 -7.99 3.34 1.68
CA TYR A 91 -7.40 4.57 1.16
C TYR A 91 -7.40 4.57 -0.37
N PRO A 92 -8.04 5.58 -1.01
CA PRO A 92 -7.93 5.77 -2.45
C PRO A 92 -6.50 6.10 -2.88
N THR A 93 -6.16 5.74 -4.11
CA THR A 93 -4.79 5.85 -4.65
C THR A 93 -4.21 7.26 -4.69
N PHE A 94 -5.03 8.32 -4.70
CA PHE A 94 -4.58 9.70 -4.81
C PHE A 94 -5.23 10.64 -3.81
N ILE A 95 -4.44 11.60 -3.34
CA ILE A 95 -4.83 12.69 -2.44
C ILE A 95 -4.15 13.99 -2.87
N SER A 96 -4.85 15.11 -2.73
CA SER A 96 -4.32 16.43 -3.05
C SER A 96 -3.39 16.92 -1.94
N PRO A 97 -2.12 17.26 -2.24
CA PRO A 97 -1.23 17.85 -1.23
C PRO A 97 -1.64 19.29 -0.85
N THR A 98 -2.54 19.92 -1.61
CA THR A 98 -2.99 21.30 -1.36
C THR A 98 -4.29 21.35 -0.57
N SER A 99 -5.27 20.48 -0.86
CA SER A 99 -6.55 20.45 -0.15
C SER A 99 -6.63 19.37 0.93
N GLY A 100 -5.79 18.33 0.84
CA GLY A 100 -5.81 17.19 1.76
C GLY A 100 -6.97 16.24 1.52
N GLU A 101 -7.67 16.36 0.39
CA GLU A 101 -8.82 15.51 0.04
C GLU A 101 -8.40 14.43 -0.96
N PHE A 102 -9.04 13.25 -0.87
CA PHE A 102 -8.86 12.21 -1.88
C PHE A 102 -9.35 12.68 -3.24
N THR A 103 -8.58 12.40 -4.29
CA THR A 103 -8.89 12.82 -5.67
C THR A 103 -9.19 11.64 -6.60
N SER A 104 -9.05 10.40 -6.12
CA SER A 104 -9.44 9.20 -6.85
C SER A 104 -10.52 8.41 -6.11
N GLN A 105 -11.18 7.53 -6.85
CA GLN A 105 -12.21 6.62 -6.33
C GLN A 105 -11.74 5.16 -6.21
N GLN A 106 -10.52 4.88 -6.68
CA GLN A 106 -9.97 3.53 -6.73
C GLN A 106 -9.26 3.20 -5.42
N VAL A 107 -9.65 2.07 -4.82
CA VAL A 107 -8.98 1.42 -3.70
C VAL A 107 -8.33 0.14 -4.22
N THR A 108 -7.10 -0.12 -3.84
CA THR A 108 -6.34 -1.32 -4.20
C THR A 108 -5.30 -1.58 -3.11
N LEU A 109 -4.70 -2.77 -3.11
CA LEU A 109 -3.45 -3.06 -2.38
C LEU A 109 -2.28 -3.24 -3.35
N GLY A 110 -2.47 -2.94 -4.63
CA GLY A 110 -1.41 -2.88 -5.63
C GLY A 110 -0.75 -1.51 -5.66
N ALA A 111 -0.22 -1.17 -6.84
CA ALA A 111 0.53 0.05 -7.05
C ALA A 111 -0.25 1.26 -6.51
N ARG A 112 0.49 2.16 -5.84
CA ARG A 112 0.03 3.45 -5.29
C ARG A 112 -0.65 3.37 -3.93
N ALA A 113 -0.97 2.20 -3.42
CA ALA A 113 -1.63 2.05 -2.13
C ALA A 113 -1.05 0.95 -1.24
N ASP A 114 -0.46 -0.10 -1.82
CA ASP A 114 0.26 -1.21 -1.16
C ASP A 114 0.90 -0.86 0.20
N SER A 115 2.02 -0.17 0.16
CA SER A 115 2.97 0.06 1.25
C SER A 115 2.44 1.00 2.32
N LEU A 116 1.34 1.72 2.08
CA LEU A 116 0.60 2.39 3.15
C LEU A 116 0.16 1.38 4.19
N TYR A 117 -0.47 0.27 3.77
CA TYR A 117 -1.01 -0.73 4.69
C TYR A 117 0.11 -1.46 5.44
N GLU A 118 1.20 -1.74 4.74
CA GLU A 118 2.43 -2.29 5.30
C GLU A 118 3.02 -1.38 6.39
N TYR A 119 3.13 -0.08 6.12
CA TYR A 119 3.72 0.89 7.04
C TYR A 119 2.84 1.18 8.25
N LEU A 120 1.53 0.90 8.21
CA LEU A 120 0.71 0.94 9.43
C LEU A 120 1.20 -0.10 10.45
N LEU A 121 1.41 -1.35 10.02
CA LEU A 121 1.94 -2.41 10.88
C LEU A 121 3.39 -2.10 11.29
N LYS A 122 4.26 -1.80 10.32
CA LYS A 122 5.69 -1.60 10.59
C LYS A 122 5.95 -0.38 11.48
N GLN A 123 5.15 0.69 11.39
CA GLN A 123 5.27 1.83 12.31
C GLN A 123 4.86 1.48 13.74
N TRP A 124 3.86 0.61 13.93
CA TRP A 124 3.53 0.10 15.25
C TRP A 124 4.67 -0.78 15.79
N LEU A 125 5.21 -1.69 14.99
CA LEU A 125 6.33 -2.55 15.39
C LEU A 125 7.58 -1.73 15.79
N ILE A 126 8.02 -0.79 14.95
CA ILE A 126 9.23 0.01 15.24
C ILE A 126 9.06 0.92 16.46
N SER A 127 7.82 1.27 16.82
CA SER A 127 7.52 2.00 18.06
C SER A 127 7.61 1.13 19.32
N SER A 128 8.22 -0.06 19.24
CA SER A 128 8.16 -1.07 20.29
C SER A 128 6.71 -1.40 20.69
N LYS A 129 5.81 -1.44 19.69
CA LYS A 129 4.38 -1.73 19.86
C LYS A 129 3.59 -0.69 20.68
N THR A 130 4.09 0.55 20.79
CA THR A 130 3.46 1.60 21.63
C THR A 130 2.59 2.61 20.87
N ASP A 131 2.72 2.76 19.54
CA ASP A 131 1.88 3.68 18.77
C ASP A 131 0.50 3.05 18.51
N ALA A 132 -0.40 3.21 19.49
CA ALA A 132 -1.78 2.72 19.43
C ALA A 132 -2.58 3.28 18.24
N ARG A 133 -2.17 4.44 17.68
CA ARG A 133 -2.85 5.03 16.52
C ARG A 133 -2.58 4.20 15.27
N MET A 134 -1.32 3.80 15.06
CA MET A 134 -0.92 3.00 13.91
C MET A 134 -1.52 1.60 14.00
N ARG A 135 -1.57 1.04 15.21
CA ARG A 135 -2.29 -0.21 15.50
C ARG A 135 -3.76 -0.13 15.09
N ALA A 136 -4.49 0.86 15.59
CA ALA A 136 -5.91 1.01 15.28
C ALA A 136 -6.18 1.22 13.78
N MET A 137 -5.33 1.99 13.10
CA MET A 137 -5.44 2.19 11.66
C MET A 137 -5.16 0.88 10.89
N TYR A 138 -4.19 0.07 11.31
CA TYR A 138 -3.90 -1.22 10.70
C TYR A 138 -5.08 -2.18 10.88
N ASP A 139 -5.59 -2.34 12.10
CA ASP A 139 -6.71 -3.24 12.42
C ASP A 139 -7.95 -2.89 11.59
N GLU A 140 -8.32 -1.60 11.54
CA GLU A 140 -9.44 -1.12 10.73
C GLU A 140 -9.21 -1.36 9.24
N SER A 141 -7.98 -1.17 8.77
CA SER A 141 -7.64 -1.37 7.36
C SER A 141 -7.73 -2.84 6.95
N ILE A 142 -7.11 -3.76 7.70
CA ILE A 142 -7.16 -5.19 7.38
C ILE A 142 -8.61 -5.70 7.38
N ALA A 143 -9.39 -5.36 8.40
CA ALA A 143 -10.80 -5.74 8.45
C ALA A 143 -11.58 -5.27 7.21
N SER A 144 -11.38 -4.01 6.79
CA SER A 144 -12.04 -3.46 5.61
C SER A 144 -11.50 -4.05 4.29
N VAL A 145 -10.21 -4.33 4.19
CA VAL A 145 -9.60 -4.95 3.01
C VAL A 145 -10.17 -6.34 2.79
N LEU A 146 -10.18 -7.18 3.83
CA LEU A 146 -10.70 -8.53 3.76
C LEU A 146 -12.19 -8.53 3.41
N LYS A 147 -12.95 -7.59 3.98
CA LYS A 147 -14.39 -7.45 3.69
C LYS A 147 -14.69 -6.99 2.26
N HIS A 148 -13.95 -6.03 1.73
CA HIS A 148 -14.34 -5.33 0.50
C HIS A 148 -13.56 -5.76 -0.74
N LEU A 149 -12.29 -6.14 -0.58
CA LEU A 149 -11.38 -6.41 -1.69
C LEU A 149 -11.03 -7.90 -1.86
N LEU A 150 -11.10 -8.72 -0.81
CA LEU A 150 -10.83 -10.17 -0.94
C LEU A 150 -11.90 -10.84 -1.79
N ARG A 151 -11.49 -11.62 -2.78
CA ARG A 151 -12.38 -12.44 -3.61
C ARG A 151 -11.81 -13.83 -3.80
N HIS A 152 -12.70 -14.72 -4.25
CA HIS A 152 -12.32 -16.04 -4.70
C HIS A 152 -12.68 -16.23 -6.18
N GLY A 153 -11.81 -16.87 -6.96
CA GLY A 153 -12.08 -17.19 -8.36
C GLY A 153 -10.94 -17.94 -9.04
N GLY A 154 -11.20 -18.52 -10.22
CA GLY A 154 -10.24 -19.36 -10.94
C GLY A 154 -10.21 -20.81 -10.44
N GLN A 155 -9.91 -21.77 -11.33
CA GLN A 155 -10.09 -23.20 -11.03
C GLN A 155 -8.85 -23.94 -10.50
N ARG A 156 -7.64 -23.39 -10.62
CA ARG A 156 -6.38 -24.16 -10.46
C ARG A 156 -5.78 -24.19 -9.06
N CYS A 157 -6.25 -23.29 -8.21
CA CYS A 157 -5.81 -22.97 -6.86
C CYS A 157 -6.89 -23.35 -5.85
N ASP A 158 -7.76 -24.31 -6.20
CA ASP A 158 -8.95 -24.69 -5.45
C ASP A 158 -9.85 -23.47 -5.11
N ASN A 159 -10.07 -22.60 -6.10
CA ASN A 159 -10.70 -21.27 -5.97
C ASN A 159 -9.72 -20.22 -5.38
N CYS A 160 -8.87 -19.62 -6.23
CA CYS A 160 -7.81 -18.69 -5.80
C CYS A 160 -8.39 -17.60 -4.93
N THR A 161 -7.72 -17.32 -3.83
CA THR A 161 -8.00 -16.14 -3.03
C THR A 161 -7.12 -15.01 -3.53
N TYR A 162 -7.70 -13.89 -3.93
CA TYR A 162 -6.95 -12.76 -4.49
C TYR A 162 -7.56 -11.42 -4.04
N ILE A 163 -6.75 -10.36 -4.15
CA ILE A 163 -7.13 -8.99 -3.83
C ILE A 163 -6.98 -8.15 -5.09
N GLY A 164 -8.11 -7.70 -5.63
CA GLY A 164 -8.16 -6.84 -6.81
C GLY A 164 -8.33 -5.36 -6.46
N SER A 165 -8.71 -4.56 -7.45
CA SER A 165 -9.05 -3.15 -7.23
C SER A 165 -10.56 -2.93 -7.21
N TRP A 166 -10.99 -1.94 -6.42
CA TRP A 166 -12.39 -1.61 -6.19
C TRP A 166 -12.62 -0.11 -6.29
N ASN A 167 -13.62 0.30 -7.06
CA ASN A 167 -14.10 1.68 -7.04
C ASN A 167 -15.12 1.84 -5.89
N TYR A 168 -14.77 2.59 -4.86
CA TYR A 168 -15.63 2.69 -3.66
C TYR A 168 -16.95 3.43 -3.93
N TYR A 169 -17.04 4.22 -5.01
CA TYR A 169 -18.23 4.98 -5.36
C TYR A 169 -19.18 4.14 -6.24
N THR A 170 -18.70 3.66 -7.39
CA THR A 170 -19.51 2.87 -8.33
C THR A 170 -19.67 1.42 -7.90
N LYS A 171 -18.88 0.97 -6.91
CA LYS A 171 -18.79 -0.42 -6.42
C LYS A 171 -18.26 -1.41 -7.47
N ALA A 172 -17.76 -0.92 -8.61
CA ALA A 172 -17.13 -1.75 -9.63
C ALA A 172 -15.86 -2.41 -9.08
N TYR A 173 -15.71 -3.71 -9.35
CA TYR A 173 -14.57 -4.51 -8.91
C TYR A 173 -13.82 -5.06 -10.14
N THR A 174 -12.50 -5.00 -10.09
CA THR A 174 -11.61 -5.51 -11.14
C THR A 174 -10.98 -6.81 -10.68
N ASN A 175 -11.21 -7.90 -11.42
CA ASN A 175 -10.63 -9.22 -11.14
C ASN A 175 -9.18 -9.34 -11.66
N SER A 176 -8.36 -8.33 -11.38
CA SER A 176 -6.91 -8.32 -11.67
C SER A 176 -6.15 -7.95 -10.40
N MET A 177 -4.97 -8.54 -10.22
CA MET A 177 -4.07 -8.33 -9.08
C MET A 177 -2.67 -8.03 -9.59
N ASP A 178 -2.11 -6.91 -9.16
CA ASP A 178 -0.70 -6.59 -9.39
C ASP A 178 0.17 -7.60 -8.64
N HIS A 179 1.34 -7.96 -9.20
CA HIS A 179 2.35 -8.75 -8.47
C HIS A 179 2.72 -8.11 -7.14
N LEU A 180 2.69 -6.77 -7.08
CA LEU A 180 2.92 -5.99 -5.87
C LEU A 180 2.08 -6.49 -4.69
N VAL A 181 0.83 -6.92 -4.91
CA VAL A 181 -0.09 -7.37 -3.84
C VAL A 181 0.42 -8.65 -3.14
N CYS A 182 1.42 -9.34 -3.69
CA CYS A 182 2.03 -10.51 -3.05
C CYS A 182 2.79 -10.20 -1.75
N PHE A 183 2.98 -8.93 -1.40
CA PHE A 183 3.46 -8.54 -0.06
C PHE A 183 2.44 -8.85 1.05
N VAL A 184 1.14 -8.92 0.71
CA VAL A 184 0.04 -9.06 1.67
C VAL A 184 0.12 -10.35 2.50
N PRO A 185 0.37 -11.54 1.92
CA PRO A 185 0.65 -12.75 2.69
C PRO A 185 1.67 -12.54 3.82
N GLY A 186 2.86 -12.00 3.50
CA GLY A 186 3.91 -11.74 4.47
C GLY A 186 3.48 -10.73 5.53
N MET A 187 2.80 -9.66 5.12
CA MET A 187 2.24 -8.66 6.04
C MET A 187 1.22 -9.27 7.02
N LEU A 188 0.30 -10.12 6.55
CA LEU A 188 -0.69 -10.79 7.40
C LEU A 188 -0.03 -11.79 8.35
N ALA A 189 0.89 -12.61 7.85
CA ALA A 189 1.64 -13.58 8.66
C ALA A 189 2.45 -12.87 9.76
N LEU A 190 3.10 -11.75 9.45
CA LEU A 190 3.77 -10.90 10.43
C LEU A 190 2.79 -10.33 11.47
N GLY A 191 1.63 -9.85 11.03
CA GLY A 191 0.58 -9.36 11.94
C GLY A 191 0.10 -10.43 12.91
N VAL A 192 -0.05 -11.68 12.45
CA VAL A 192 -0.38 -12.83 13.30
C VAL A 192 0.74 -13.15 14.29
N GLN A 193 1.97 -13.29 13.80
CA GLN A 193 3.14 -13.59 14.63
C GLN A 193 3.33 -12.55 15.76
N GLU A 194 3.03 -11.29 15.49
CA GLU A 194 3.23 -10.20 16.43
C GLU A 194 2.04 -9.98 17.39
N GLY A 195 0.99 -10.82 17.29
CA GLY A 195 -0.19 -10.81 18.14
C GLY A 195 -1.18 -9.67 17.82
N VAL A 196 -1.14 -9.18 16.59
CA VAL A 196 -2.05 -8.11 16.11
C VAL A 196 -3.31 -8.67 15.50
N LEU A 197 -3.16 -9.77 14.78
CA LEU A 197 -4.23 -10.43 14.05
C LEU A 197 -4.52 -11.80 14.64
N GLU A 198 -5.78 -12.22 14.53
CA GLU A 198 -6.23 -13.53 15.00
C GLU A 198 -5.61 -14.65 14.15
N GLN A 199 -4.91 -15.57 14.80
CA GLN A 199 -4.19 -16.70 14.17
C GLN A 199 -5.11 -17.52 13.25
N ALA A 200 -6.29 -17.90 13.75
CA ALA A 200 -7.18 -18.84 13.05
C ALA A 200 -7.82 -18.26 11.78
N GLU A 201 -7.89 -16.93 11.64
CA GLU A 201 -8.50 -16.29 10.48
C GLU A 201 -7.44 -15.77 9.51
N HIS A 202 -6.45 -15.03 10.02
CA HIS A 202 -5.55 -14.26 9.18
C HIS A 202 -4.39 -15.10 8.62
N MET A 203 -3.95 -16.15 9.34
CA MET A 203 -2.92 -17.05 8.80
C MET A 203 -3.47 -17.89 7.65
N ASP A 204 -4.70 -18.42 7.79
CA ASP A 204 -5.36 -19.16 6.71
C ASP A 204 -5.49 -18.29 5.44
N ILE A 205 -5.90 -17.02 5.60
CA ILE A 205 -5.97 -16.07 4.48
C ILE A 205 -4.58 -15.79 3.90
N ALA A 206 -3.55 -15.63 4.75
CA ALA A 206 -2.17 -15.43 4.30
C ALA A 206 -1.69 -16.62 3.45
N GLU A 207 -1.92 -17.85 3.89
CA GLU A 207 -1.58 -19.07 3.15
C GLU A 207 -2.32 -19.17 1.81
N LEU A 208 -3.62 -18.84 1.78
CA LEU A 208 -4.42 -18.86 0.56
C LEU A 208 -3.97 -17.80 -0.47
N LEU A 209 -3.64 -16.59 -0.01
CA LEU A 209 -3.06 -15.54 -0.87
C LEU A 209 -1.66 -15.95 -1.34
N MET A 210 -0.83 -16.53 -0.47
CA MET A 210 0.51 -17.00 -0.83
C MET A 210 0.44 -18.09 -1.89
N ARG A 211 -0.51 -19.03 -1.76
CA ARG A 211 -0.75 -20.06 -2.78
C ARG A 211 -1.11 -19.44 -4.12
N THR A 212 -1.92 -18.38 -4.12
CA THR A 212 -2.28 -17.66 -5.34
C THR A 212 -1.06 -16.97 -5.96
N CYS A 213 -0.22 -16.30 -5.17
CA CYS A 213 1.03 -15.71 -5.61
C CYS A 213 2.01 -16.76 -6.18
N TYR A 214 2.14 -17.92 -5.52
CA TYR A 214 2.90 -19.05 -6.07
C TYR A 214 2.34 -19.49 -7.43
N HIS A 215 1.02 -19.58 -7.60
CA HIS A 215 0.42 -19.95 -8.88
C HIS A 215 0.58 -18.89 -9.98
N MET A 216 0.80 -17.61 -9.63
CA MET A 216 1.23 -16.61 -10.63
C MET A 216 2.56 -17.01 -11.28
N TYR A 217 3.46 -17.69 -10.55
CA TYR A 217 4.70 -18.26 -11.08
C TYR A 217 4.49 -19.63 -11.71
N ALA A 218 3.90 -20.57 -10.97
CA ALA A 218 3.82 -21.97 -11.38
C ALA A 218 2.96 -22.21 -12.63
N ASP A 219 1.95 -21.36 -12.87
CA ASP A 219 1.12 -21.45 -14.08
C ASP A 219 1.70 -20.66 -15.27
N SER A 220 2.77 -19.89 -15.06
CA SER A 220 3.46 -19.16 -16.12
C SER A 220 4.38 -20.09 -16.93
N PRO A 221 4.42 -19.98 -18.28
CA PRO A 221 5.29 -20.81 -19.12
C PRO A 221 6.79 -20.72 -18.78
N THR A 222 7.23 -19.61 -18.21
CA THR A 222 8.63 -19.36 -17.84
C THR A 222 8.93 -19.70 -16.38
N GLY A 223 7.91 -20.01 -15.58
CA GLY A 223 8.04 -20.10 -14.13
C GLY A 223 8.24 -18.75 -13.44
N LEU A 224 7.95 -17.63 -14.12
CA LEU A 224 8.02 -16.27 -13.56
C LEU A 224 6.66 -15.59 -13.64
N ALA A 225 6.22 -14.98 -12.56
CA ALA A 225 4.95 -14.25 -12.54
C ALA A 225 4.96 -13.02 -13.49
N PRO A 226 3.81 -12.70 -14.11
CA PRO A 226 3.62 -11.44 -14.81
C PRO A 226 3.49 -10.27 -13.83
N GLU A 227 3.61 -9.05 -14.34
CA GLU A 227 3.35 -7.81 -13.59
C GLU A 227 1.92 -7.74 -13.05
N ILE A 228 0.93 -8.15 -13.86
CA ILE A 228 -0.49 -8.18 -13.46
C ILE A 228 -1.11 -9.51 -13.89
N ALA A 229 -1.76 -10.18 -12.94
CA ALA A 229 -2.53 -11.39 -13.14
C ALA A 229 -4.03 -11.08 -13.18
N THR A 230 -4.79 -11.89 -13.92
CA THR A 230 -6.25 -11.81 -14.04
C THR A 230 -6.91 -13.12 -13.59
N PHE A 231 -8.06 -12.99 -12.92
CA PHE A 231 -8.80 -14.10 -12.31
C PHE A 231 -10.19 -14.19 -12.92
N LYS A 232 -10.33 -14.94 -14.00
CA LYS A 232 -11.62 -15.16 -14.67
C LYS A 232 -12.23 -16.49 -14.24
N HIS A 233 -13.56 -16.51 -14.07
CA HIS A 233 -14.33 -17.65 -13.56
C HIS A 233 -14.22 -18.96 -14.36
N GLN A 234 -13.67 -18.94 -15.58
CA GLN A 234 -13.60 -20.11 -16.47
C GLN A 234 -12.17 -20.45 -16.92
N GLU A 235 -11.18 -19.67 -16.54
CA GLU A 235 -9.80 -19.93 -16.95
C GLU A 235 -9.12 -20.91 -15.97
N ARG A 236 -8.48 -21.92 -16.55
CA ARG A 236 -7.74 -22.97 -15.84
C ARG A 236 -6.33 -22.53 -15.43
N ALA A 237 -5.93 -21.29 -15.61
CA ALA A 237 -4.62 -20.80 -15.21
C ALA A 237 -4.77 -19.38 -14.68
N VAL A 238 -3.90 -18.99 -13.75
CA VAL A 238 -3.72 -17.57 -13.44
C VAL A 238 -3.13 -16.89 -14.67
N ALA A 239 -3.95 -16.11 -15.38
CA ALA A 239 -3.60 -15.58 -16.69
C ALA A 239 -2.96 -14.20 -16.56
N ALA A 240 -1.84 -14.00 -17.24
CA ALA A 240 -1.23 -12.69 -17.37
C ALA A 240 -2.15 -11.73 -18.16
N GLU A 241 -2.31 -10.51 -17.66
CA GLU A 241 -2.98 -9.46 -18.43
C GLU A 241 -2.18 -9.18 -19.72
N SER A 242 -2.87 -8.97 -20.84
CA SER A 242 -2.25 -8.97 -22.18
C SER A 242 -1.13 -7.93 -22.32
N GLN A 243 -1.30 -6.76 -21.69
CA GLN A 243 -0.32 -5.66 -21.72
C GLN A 243 0.66 -5.69 -20.53
N ALA A 244 0.51 -6.64 -19.60
CA ALA A 244 1.29 -6.71 -18.36
C ALA A 244 2.00 -8.06 -18.18
N ARG A 245 2.39 -8.70 -19.29
CA ARG A 245 3.11 -9.98 -19.28
C ARG A 245 4.60 -9.87 -18.89
N HIS A 246 5.11 -8.65 -18.76
CA HIS A 246 6.51 -8.41 -18.41
C HIS A 246 6.75 -8.81 -16.95
N ASN A 247 8.00 -9.15 -16.64
CA ASN A 247 8.49 -9.39 -15.28
C ASN A 247 9.68 -8.46 -15.03
N LEU A 248 9.69 -7.78 -13.89
CA LEU A 248 10.70 -6.76 -13.55
C LEU A 248 11.63 -7.20 -12.41
N LEU A 249 11.81 -8.51 -12.23
CA LEU A 249 12.57 -9.10 -11.11
C LEU A 249 12.02 -8.67 -9.74
N ARG A 250 10.69 -8.58 -9.67
CA ARG A 250 9.97 -8.13 -8.48
C ARG A 250 10.09 -9.12 -7.31
N PRO A 251 10.20 -8.64 -6.06
CA PRO A 251 10.46 -9.47 -4.90
C PRO A 251 9.21 -9.99 -4.19
N GLU A 252 8.01 -9.42 -4.40
CA GLU A 252 6.93 -9.52 -3.40
C GLU A 252 6.39 -10.94 -3.15
N THR A 253 6.65 -11.92 -4.02
CA THR A 253 6.30 -13.34 -3.77
C THR A 253 7.34 -14.07 -2.91
N VAL A 254 8.61 -13.65 -2.96
CA VAL A 254 9.72 -14.26 -2.20
C VAL A 254 10.08 -13.50 -0.92
N GLU A 255 9.54 -12.28 -0.75
CA GLU A 255 9.55 -11.51 0.49
C GLU A 255 8.86 -12.26 1.64
#